data_AF-A0A9E4BY05-F1
#
_entry.id   AF-A0A9E4BY05-F1
#
_cell.length_a   1.000
_cell.length_b   1.000
_cell.length_c   1.000
_cell.angle_alpha   90.00
_cell.angle_beta   90.00
_cell.angle_gamma   90.00
#
_symmetry.space_group_name_H-M   'P 1'
#
loop_
_entity.id
_entity.type
_entity.pdbx_description
1 polymer ?
#
loop_
_entity_poly.entity_id
_entity_poly.type
_entity_poly.pdbx_seq_one_letter_code
_entity_poly.pdbx_strand_id
1 'polypeptide(L)'
;MFKRSMSALSIFALALFVASCGDDDNPVDPDYHDEHAEAVGLIVRDSGAEIVRVESGQVTGDIEVGHGKETALLAVRFIAEDGDLFTPDEDEEYALDWEIADESIAEVEH
;
A
#
# COMPACT_ATOMS: atom_id res chain seq x y z
N MET A 1 66.47 9.21 -36.83
CA MET A 1 65.55 9.59 -35.75
C MET A 1 64.14 9.71 -36.31
N PHE A 2 63.27 8.73 -36.08
CA PHE A 2 61.83 8.93 -36.16
C PHE A 2 61.24 8.17 -34.96
N LYS A 3 60.88 8.94 -33.92
CA LYS A 3 60.27 8.42 -32.70
C LYS A 3 58.95 7.76 -33.08
N ARG A 4 58.80 6.49 -32.71
CA ARG A 4 57.52 5.76 -32.79
C ARG A 4 56.54 6.51 -31.88
N SER A 5 55.63 7.28 -32.48
CA SER A 5 54.45 7.78 -31.78
C SER A 5 53.56 6.56 -31.52
N MET A 6 53.86 5.86 -30.42
CA MET A 6 53.05 4.77 -29.91
C MET A 6 51.76 5.40 -29.38
N SER A 7 50.73 5.27 -30.21
CA SER A 7 49.30 5.45 -29.97
C SER A 7 48.93 5.51 -28.48
N ALA A 8 48.83 6.73 -27.95
CA ALA A 8 48.25 6.98 -26.62
C ALA A 8 46.75 6.62 -26.57
N LEU A 9 46.13 6.34 -27.73
CA LEU A 9 44.72 6.01 -27.86
C LEU A 9 44.41 4.55 -27.43
N SER A 10 45.40 3.65 -27.43
CA SER A 10 45.19 2.25 -27.00
C SER A 10 45.21 2.05 -25.49
N ILE A 11 45.81 2.96 -24.72
CA ILE A 11 45.91 2.81 -23.25
C ILE A 11 44.63 3.30 -22.56
N PHE A 12 43.93 4.27 -23.14
CA PHE A 12 42.67 4.79 -22.59
C PHE A 12 41.49 3.81 -22.78
N ALA A 13 41.50 3.02 -23.85
CA ALA A 13 40.43 2.05 -24.14
C ALA A 13 40.39 0.85 -23.18
N LEU A 14 41.52 0.51 -22.54
CA LEU A 14 41.60 -0.66 -21.64
C LEU A 14 41.18 -0.34 -20.20
N ALA A 15 41.17 0.94 -19.80
CA ALA A 15 40.73 1.36 -18.48
C ALA A 15 39.20 1.37 -18.31
N LEU A 16 38.44 1.33 -19.41
CA LEU A 16 36.97 1.31 -19.38
C LEU A 16 36.39 -0.09 -19.11
N PHE A 17 37.19 -1.16 -19.15
CA PHE A 17 36.70 -2.53 -18.98
C PHE A 17 36.79 -3.07 -17.56
N VAL A 18 37.52 -2.42 -16.64
CA VAL A 18 37.65 -2.85 -15.24
C VAL A 18 36.74 -2.11 -14.26
N ALA A 19 35.90 -1.19 -14.75
CA ALA A 19 34.83 -0.56 -13.98
C ALA A 19 33.43 -1.14 -14.31
N SER A 20 33.38 -2.32 -14.96
CA SER A 20 32.13 -2.96 -15.38
C SER A 20 31.96 -4.36 -14.80
N CYS A 21 32.42 -4.58 -13.57
CA CYS A 21 31.98 -5.69 -12.73
C CYS A 21 32.07 -5.25 -11.27
N GLY A 22 30.91 -4.95 -10.71
CA GLY A 22 30.68 -4.59 -9.32
C GLY A 22 29.18 -4.52 -9.08
N ASP A 23 28.58 -5.72 -9.12
CA ASP A 23 27.30 -6.12 -8.53
C ASP A 23 26.01 -5.44 -9.04
N ASP A 24 25.22 -6.23 -9.79
CA ASP A 24 23.76 -6.38 -9.65
C ASP A 24 22.88 -5.16 -9.29
N ASP A 25 23.09 -4.00 -9.92
CA ASP A 25 22.06 -2.95 -9.97
C ASP A 25 20.96 -3.34 -10.98
N ASN A 26 20.24 -4.42 -10.68
CA ASN A 26 18.90 -4.60 -11.20
C ASN A 26 17.97 -3.68 -10.36
N PRO A 27 17.28 -2.69 -10.96
CA PRO A 27 16.46 -1.72 -10.22
C PRO A 27 15.19 -2.32 -9.59
N VAL A 28 15.09 -3.65 -9.52
CA VAL A 28 14.06 -4.38 -8.78
C VAL A 28 14.78 -5.19 -7.71
N ASP A 29 14.97 -4.54 -6.58
CA ASP A 29 15.26 -5.21 -5.32
C ASP A 29 14.13 -6.23 -5.05
N PRO A 30 14.41 -7.54 -4.94
CA PRO A 30 13.42 -8.50 -4.49
C PRO A 30 13.24 -8.48 -2.97
N ASP A 31 13.94 -7.59 -2.24
CA ASP A 31 13.62 -7.24 -0.87
C ASP A 31 12.37 -6.33 -0.84
N TYR A 32 11.28 -6.75 -1.51
CA TYR A 32 9.96 -6.47 -0.99
C TYR A 32 9.90 -7.21 0.34
N HIS A 33 10.32 -6.53 1.41
CA HIS A 33 9.68 -6.73 2.68
C HIS A 33 8.19 -6.70 2.37
N ASP A 34 7.53 -7.85 2.50
CA ASP A 34 6.10 -7.90 2.74
C ASP A 34 5.89 -7.10 4.02
N GLU A 35 5.81 -5.77 3.90
CA GLU A 35 5.36 -4.87 4.95
C GLU A 35 3.85 -5.10 5.08
N HIS A 36 3.49 -6.29 5.58
CA HIS A 36 2.14 -6.59 5.99
C HIS A 36 1.81 -5.61 7.12
N ALA A 37 1.04 -4.58 6.77
CA ALA A 37 0.57 -3.60 7.75
C ALA A 37 -0.47 -4.28 8.65
N GLU A 38 -0.18 -4.34 9.95
CA GLU A 38 -1.17 -4.78 10.94
C GLU A 38 -2.22 -3.68 11.16
N ALA A 39 -3.50 -4.05 11.08
CA ALA A 39 -4.59 -3.11 11.33
C ALA A 39 -4.80 -2.88 12.84
N VAL A 40 -4.62 -1.64 13.30
CA VAL A 40 -4.97 -1.21 14.68
C VAL A 40 -6.34 -0.53 14.77
N GLY A 41 -6.98 -0.30 13.63
CA GLY A 41 -8.29 0.33 13.54
C GLY A 41 -8.82 0.36 12.11
N LEU A 42 -9.97 1.02 11.93
CA LEU A 42 -10.57 1.26 10.62
C LEU A 42 -11.32 2.59 10.58
N ILE A 43 -11.52 3.09 9.37
CA ILE A 43 -12.45 4.17 9.07
C ILE A 43 -13.47 3.71 8.03
N VAL A 44 -14.67 4.30 8.10
CA VAL A 44 -15.70 4.20 7.06
C VAL A 44 -15.84 5.55 6.38
N ARG A 45 -15.88 5.53 5.05
CA ARG A 45 -16.06 6.71 4.22
C ARG A 45 -17.36 6.62 3.43
N ASP A 46 -18.09 7.73 3.41
CA ASP A 46 -19.14 8.00 2.43
C ASP A 46 -18.59 9.01 1.42
N SER A 47 -18.55 8.61 0.14
CA SER A 47 -18.17 9.51 -0.96
C SER A 47 -16.80 10.19 -0.75
N GLY A 48 -15.88 9.48 -0.09
CA GLY A 48 -14.53 9.94 0.21
C GLY A 48 -14.37 10.72 1.53
N ALA A 49 -15.46 11.11 2.18
CA ALA A 49 -15.44 11.75 3.49
C ALA A 49 -15.48 10.69 4.61
N GLU A 50 -14.60 10.80 5.60
CA GLU A 50 -14.64 9.96 6.79
C GLU A 50 -15.88 10.30 7.64
N ILE A 51 -16.69 9.27 7.91
CA ILE A 51 -17.93 9.39 8.70
C ILE A 51 -17.89 8.57 9.99
N VAL A 52 -17.10 7.50 10.02
CA VAL A 52 -16.86 6.67 11.20
C VAL A 52 -15.38 6.39 11.33
N ARG A 53 -14.89 6.37 12.57
CA ARG A 53 -13.57 5.90 12.95
C ARG A 53 -13.67 4.97 14.14
N VAL A 54 -12.99 3.84 14.06
CA VAL A 54 -12.80 2.87 15.14
C VAL A 54 -11.31 2.72 15.37
N GLU A 55 -10.83 3.21 16.51
CA GLU A 55 -9.40 3.24 16.83
C GLU A 55 -9.22 3.26 18.35
N SER A 56 -8.23 2.52 18.85
CA SER A 56 -7.94 2.45 20.30
C SER A 56 -9.14 2.07 21.17
N GLY A 57 -10.04 1.21 20.65
CA GLY A 57 -11.26 0.77 21.34
C GLY A 57 -12.35 1.85 21.44
N GLN A 58 -12.21 2.97 20.75
CA GLN A 58 -13.21 4.03 20.68
C GLN A 58 -13.87 4.05 19.30
N VAL A 59 -15.17 4.31 19.27
CA VAL A 59 -15.94 4.55 18.05
C VAL A 59 -16.36 6.02 18.04
N THR A 60 -16.08 6.72 16.95
CA THR A 60 -16.54 8.08 16.71
C THR A 60 -17.28 8.17 15.39
N GLY A 61 -18.38 8.92 15.38
CA GLY A 61 -19.25 9.07 14.21
C GLY A 61 -20.36 8.01 14.16
N ASP A 62 -21.18 8.09 13.13
CA ASP A 62 -22.32 7.22 12.88
C ASP A 62 -22.63 7.15 11.38
N ILE A 63 -23.36 6.10 10.99
CA ILE A 63 -23.86 5.93 9.63
C ILE A 63 -25.36 6.26 9.66
N GLU A 64 -25.74 7.34 9.00
CA GLU A 64 -27.15 7.72 8.88
C GLU A 64 -27.78 7.03 7.66
N VAL A 65 -28.76 6.15 7.92
CA VAL A 65 -29.60 5.55 6.89
C VAL A 65 -31.05 5.97 7.10
N GLY A 66 -31.66 6.55 6.08
CA GLY A 66 -33.06 6.95 6.13
C GLY A 66 -34.00 5.75 6.00
N HIS A 67 -35.19 5.82 6.61
CA HIS A 67 -36.18 4.74 6.50
C HIS A 67 -36.55 4.44 5.03
N GLY A 68 -36.39 3.18 4.63
CA GLY A 68 -36.61 2.71 3.26
C GLY A 68 -35.63 3.28 2.23
N LYS A 69 -34.45 3.73 2.67
CA LYS A 69 -33.36 4.21 1.83
C LYS A 69 -32.10 3.39 2.07
N GLU A 70 -31.20 3.47 1.12
CA GLU A 70 -29.83 2.97 1.22
C GLU A 70 -28.85 4.14 1.27
N THR A 71 -27.68 3.91 1.84
CA THR A 71 -26.56 4.84 1.73
C THR A 71 -25.97 4.79 0.32
N ALA A 72 -25.08 5.72 -0.02
CA ALA A 72 -24.15 5.46 -1.11
C ALA A 72 -23.21 4.28 -0.74
N LEU A 73 -22.47 3.76 -1.73
CA LEU A 73 -21.45 2.74 -1.47
C LEU A 73 -20.42 3.28 -0.48
N LEU A 74 -20.34 2.62 0.68
CA LEU A 74 -19.38 2.96 1.72
C LEU A 74 -18.05 2.26 1.45
N ALA A 75 -16.95 2.94 1.78
CA ALA A 75 -15.61 2.39 1.65
C ALA A 75 -14.96 2.23 3.03
N VAL A 76 -14.37 1.06 3.27
CA VAL A 76 -13.59 0.78 4.49
C VAL A 76 -12.10 0.96 4.19
N ARG A 77 -11.37 1.61 5.09
CA ARG A 77 -9.90 1.67 5.10
C ARG A 77 -9.41 1.31 6.48
N PHE A 78 -8.34 0.53 6.55
CA PHE A 78 -7.73 0.14 7.81
C PHE A 78 -6.65 1.14 8.20
N ILE A 79 -6.43 1.29 9.49
CA ILE A 79 -5.41 2.16 10.07
C ILE A 79 -4.25 1.28 10.51
N ALA A 80 -3.04 1.55 10.01
CA ALA A 80 -1.81 0.91 10.43
C ALA A 80 -1.27 1.51 11.74
N GLU A 81 -0.30 0.87 12.38
CA GLU A 81 0.28 1.34 13.65
C GLU A 81 0.86 2.77 13.59
N ASP A 82 1.34 3.19 12.43
CA ASP A 82 1.87 4.54 12.17
C ASP A 82 0.80 5.59 11.84
N GLY A 83 -0.47 5.16 11.74
CA GLY A 83 -1.63 5.98 11.40
C GLY A 83 -1.94 6.04 9.90
N ASP A 84 -1.16 5.38 9.04
CA ASP A 84 -1.43 5.35 7.61
C ASP A 84 -2.67 4.52 7.28
N LEU A 85 -3.36 4.92 6.21
CA LEU A 85 -4.59 4.27 5.76
C LEU A 85 -4.30 3.31 4.63
N PHE A 86 -4.62 2.03 4.82
CA PHE A 86 -4.41 0.99 3.82
C PHE A 86 -5.67 0.20 3.51
N THR A 87 -5.60 -0.60 2.45
CA THR A 87 -6.56 -1.64 2.10
C THR A 87 -5.73 -2.93 2.06
N PRO A 88 -6.15 -4.01 2.76
CA PRO A 88 -5.46 -5.28 2.70
C PRO A 88 -5.33 -5.75 1.25
N ASP A 89 -4.25 -6.44 0.94
CA ASP A 89 -4.08 -7.07 -0.36
C ASP A 89 -5.20 -8.08 -0.60
N GLU A 90 -5.61 -8.27 -1.86
CA GLU A 90 -6.70 -9.17 -2.27
C GLU A 90 -6.33 -10.66 -2.16
N ASP A 91 -5.43 -11.00 -1.25
CA ASP A 91 -4.95 -12.35 -1.02
C ASP A 91 -6.07 -13.17 -0.35
N GLU A 92 -6.20 -14.45 -0.70
CA GLU A 92 -7.29 -15.33 -0.25
C GLU A 92 -7.36 -15.56 1.28
N GLU A 93 -6.47 -14.95 2.06
CA GLU A 93 -6.29 -15.21 3.48
C GLU A 93 -7.22 -14.39 4.39
N TYR A 94 -7.74 -13.25 3.93
CA TYR A 94 -8.60 -12.38 4.73
C TYR A 94 -9.87 -11.95 3.99
N ALA A 95 -10.98 -11.91 4.72
CA ALA A 95 -12.26 -11.38 4.26
C ALA A 95 -12.85 -10.43 5.30
N LEU A 96 -13.57 -9.41 4.82
CA LEU A 96 -14.35 -8.54 5.70
C LEU A 96 -15.65 -9.25 6.10
N ASP A 97 -15.96 -9.23 7.39
CA ASP A 97 -17.19 -9.78 7.95
C ASP A 97 -17.81 -8.76 8.93
N TRP A 98 -19.10 -8.90 9.20
CA TRP A 98 -19.84 -8.04 10.12
C TRP A 98 -20.94 -8.80 10.84
N GLU A 99 -21.21 -8.36 12.07
CA GLU A 99 -22.33 -8.85 12.88
C GLU A 99 -23.34 -7.72 13.08
N ILE A 100 -24.59 -7.97 12.67
CA ILE A 100 -25.70 -7.03 12.86
C ILE A 100 -26.52 -7.51 14.06
N ALA A 101 -26.58 -6.68 15.11
CA ALA A 101 -27.29 -7.03 16.33
C ALA A 101 -28.81 -7.20 16.13
N ASP A 102 -29.39 -6.45 15.19
CA ASP A 102 -30.81 -6.51 14.84
C ASP A 102 -31.04 -6.16 13.37
N GLU A 103 -31.12 -7.19 12.53
CA GLU A 103 -31.38 -7.07 11.08
C GLU A 103 -32.79 -6.51 10.77
N SER A 104 -33.70 -6.40 11.74
CA SER A 104 -35.00 -5.76 11.51
C SER A 104 -34.93 -4.23 11.44
N ILE A 105 -33.81 -3.64 11.86
CA ILE A 105 -33.58 -2.18 11.84
C ILE A 105 -32.87 -1.76 10.56
N ALA A 106 -31.79 -2.47 10.20
CA ALA A 106 -30.98 -2.22 9.01
C ALA A 106 -30.25 -3.49 8.58
N GLU A 107 -29.96 -3.60 7.29
CA GLU A 107 -29.16 -4.67 6.70
C GLU A 107 -27.95 -4.08 5.97
N VAL A 108 -26.96 -4.93 5.66
CA VAL A 108 -25.77 -4.56 4.89
C VAL A 108 -25.74 -5.38 3.61
N GLU A 109 -25.70 -4.69 2.47
CA GLU A 109 -25.56 -5.25 1.13
C GLU A 109 -24.10 -5.10 0.67
N HIS A 110 -23.50 -6.15 0.09
CA HIS A 110 -22.07 -6.19 -0.27
C HIS A 110 -21.76 -6.90 -1.59
#